data_AF-A0A9E1VN50-F1
#
_entry.id   AF-A0A9E1VN50-F1
#
_cell.length_a   1.000
_cell.length_b   1.000
_cell.length_c   1.000
_cell.angle_alpha   90.00
_cell.angle_beta   90.00
_cell.angle_gamma   90.00
#
_symmetry.space_group_name_H-M   'P 1'
#
loop_
_entity.id
_entity.type
_entity.pdbx_description
1 polymer ?
#
loop_
_entity_poly.entity_id
_entity_poly.type
_entity_poly.pdbx_seq_one_letter_code
_entity_poly.pdbx_strand_id
1 'polypeptide(L)'
;VNSLNQGKSHVFEPGLEDMLTANLKRDSINFSTTLEVDTHQVYIVAVGTPLDLDLKPDMSALTDVLKEISKVLHRGNHIMLRSTVPVGVTREIVVPYLEDKTGLKAGKDFYISFAPERTIEGNAMYELKTLPQVVGGYSSQCVKNAIEFWSTLTPTVVRVDTLEAAEMVKLANNTFRDLSFSFANELALLADKYNVNSFDLINAANEGYPRNKIPLPSPGVGGYCLTKDPILFSCTSNGPRSDAVLGISSRKINEKAALYPIEMIKRYSNRMQVPLSNLNILIIGVAFKGIPETADIRGSVAIDVLNKLNGCVNNVFGWDAVIDSKNLKEIGFNILDDLDSIVDCVDVILILNNHPNNACSSIYIPPKNNRLVFDGWNQIDRSEIEKTVGMTYATMGYVTP
;
A
#
# COMPACT_ATOMS: atom_id res chain seq x y z
N VAL A 1 -0.24 -19.98 -13.20
CA VAL A 1 -0.92 -20.56 -14.38
C VAL A 1 -1.88 -21.68 -13.99
N ASN A 2 -1.40 -22.77 -13.36
CA ASN A 2 -2.27 -23.92 -13.01
C ASN A 2 -3.52 -23.54 -12.19
N SER A 3 -3.37 -22.69 -11.16
CA SER A 3 -4.52 -22.21 -10.36
C SER A 3 -5.51 -21.38 -11.19
N LEU A 4 -5.01 -20.46 -12.01
CA LEU A 4 -5.82 -19.60 -12.87
C LEU A 4 -6.62 -20.43 -13.89
N ASN A 5 -6.00 -21.43 -14.52
CA ASN A 5 -6.70 -22.36 -15.43
C ASN A 5 -7.75 -23.24 -14.73
N GLN A 6 -7.75 -23.28 -13.39
CA GLN A 6 -8.78 -23.95 -12.58
C GLN A 6 -9.85 -22.98 -12.05
N GLY A 7 -9.84 -21.71 -12.48
CA GLY A 7 -10.78 -20.69 -12.00
C GLY A 7 -10.43 -20.12 -10.62
N LYS A 8 -9.23 -20.40 -10.09
CA LYS A 8 -8.82 -19.96 -8.75
C LYS A 8 -7.85 -18.79 -8.83
N SER A 9 -8.22 -17.68 -8.17
CA SER A 9 -7.35 -16.50 -8.10
C SER A 9 -6.27 -16.69 -7.03
N HIS A 10 -5.14 -16.01 -7.22
CA HIS A 10 -4.08 -15.89 -6.20
C HIS A 10 -4.11 -14.53 -5.50
N VAL A 11 -5.08 -13.68 -5.87
CA VAL A 11 -5.32 -12.36 -5.27
C VAL A 11 -6.79 -12.27 -4.83
N PHE A 12 -7.02 -11.56 -3.73
CA PHE A 12 -8.37 -11.28 -3.26
C PHE A 12 -8.94 -10.05 -3.98
N GLU A 13 -10.03 -10.23 -4.70
CA GLU A 13 -10.78 -9.14 -5.33
C GLU A 13 -12.24 -9.59 -5.47
N PRO A 14 -13.22 -8.84 -4.94
CA PRO A 14 -14.62 -9.24 -4.98
C PRO A 14 -15.12 -9.54 -6.40
N GLY A 15 -15.70 -10.72 -6.60
CA GLY A 15 -16.26 -11.17 -7.88
C GLY A 15 -15.24 -11.63 -8.93
N LEU A 16 -13.93 -11.59 -8.65
CA LEU A 16 -12.91 -11.96 -9.62
C LEU A 16 -12.94 -13.45 -9.99
N GLU A 17 -13.13 -14.36 -9.02
CA GLU A 17 -13.17 -15.80 -9.28
C GLU A 17 -14.39 -16.23 -10.12
N ASP A 18 -15.54 -15.59 -9.88
CA ASP A 18 -16.75 -15.81 -10.68
C ASP A 18 -16.54 -15.37 -12.13
N MET A 19 -15.96 -14.18 -12.32
CA MET A 19 -15.63 -13.68 -13.65
C MET A 19 -14.59 -14.55 -14.35
N LEU A 20 -13.55 -14.98 -13.63
CA LEU A 20 -12.52 -15.87 -14.14
C LEU A 20 -13.14 -17.20 -14.62
N THR A 21 -13.96 -17.83 -13.79
CA THR A 21 -14.65 -19.08 -14.10
C THR A 21 -15.59 -18.93 -15.30
N ALA A 22 -16.34 -17.82 -15.38
CA ALA A 22 -17.25 -17.57 -16.48
C ALA A 22 -16.52 -17.36 -17.82
N ASN A 23 -15.39 -16.65 -17.82
CA ASN A 23 -14.61 -16.40 -19.04
C ASN A 23 -13.83 -17.63 -19.52
N LEU A 24 -13.35 -18.48 -18.59
CA LEU A 24 -12.74 -19.78 -18.91
C LEU A 24 -13.76 -20.72 -19.57
N LYS A 25 -15.00 -20.80 -19.05
CA LYS A 25 -16.07 -21.62 -19.64
C LYS A 25 -16.48 -21.17 -21.06
N ARG A 26 -16.20 -19.91 -21.40
CA ARG A 26 -16.50 -19.32 -22.72
C ARG A 26 -15.31 -19.35 -23.67
N ASP A 27 -14.17 -19.91 -23.26
CA ASP A 27 -12.90 -19.88 -24.00
C ASP A 27 -12.49 -18.45 -24.42
N SER A 28 -12.85 -17.46 -23.61
CA SER A 28 -12.59 -16.03 -23.86
C SER A 28 -11.31 -15.53 -23.17
N ILE A 29 -10.70 -16.36 -22.33
CA ILE A 29 -9.41 -16.11 -21.69
C ILE A 29 -8.65 -17.43 -21.55
N ASN A 30 -7.33 -17.36 -21.70
CA ASN A 30 -6.40 -18.46 -21.45
C ASN A 30 -5.18 -17.97 -20.67
N PHE A 31 -4.52 -18.86 -19.94
CA PHE A 31 -3.29 -18.54 -19.20
C PHE A 31 -2.14 -19.40 -19.68
N SER A 32 -1.06 -18.75 -20.11
CA SER A 32 0.15 -19.38 -20.66
C SER A 32 1.42 -18.80 -20.03
N THR A 33 2.52 -19.55 -20.13
CA THR A 33 3.88 -19.09 -19.82
C THR A 33 4.66 -18.64 -21.06
N THR A 34 4.06 -18.74 -22.25
CA THR A 34 4.67 -18.35 -23.53
C THR A 34 3.77 -17.38 -24.27
N LEU A 35 4.38 -16.50 -25.08
CA LEU A 35 3.67 -15.64 -26.01
C LEU A 35 3.64 -16.30 -27.39
N GLU A 36 2.54 -16.09 -28.11
CA GLU A 36 2.38 -16.55 -29.49
C GLU A 36 2.63 -15.40 -30.47
N VAL A 37 3.12 -15.76 -31.66
CA VAL A 37 3.38 -14.82 -32.76
C VAL A 37 2.06 -14.47 -33.43
N ASP A 38 1.70 -13.18 -33.43
CA ASP A 38 0.57 -12.68 -34.21
C ASP A 38 0.69 -11.19 -34.54
N THR A 39 0.03 -10.76 -35.61
CA THR A 39 -0.01 -9.37 -36.07
C THR A 39 -1.15 -8.60 -35.42
N HIS A 40 -1.02 -7.27 -35.30
CA HIS A 40 -2.06 -6.39 -34.73
C HIS A 40 -2.48 -6.71 -33.27
N GLN A 41 -1.68 -7.48 -32.55
CA GLN A 41 -1.87 -7.74 -31.11
C GLN A 41 -1.61 -6.51 -30.23
N VAL A 42 -2.31 -6.47 -29.10
CA VAL A 42 -2.09 -5.52 -28.00
C VAL A 42 -1.44 -6.27 -26.83
N TYR A 43 -0.22 -5.89 -26.47
CA TYR A 43 0.49 -6.43 -25.31
C TYR A 43 0.37 -5.47 -24.13
N ILE A 44 -0.41 -5.84 -23.11
CA ILE A 44 -0.53 -5.06 -21.86
C ILE A 44 0.50 -5.56 -20.85
N VAL A 45 1.47 -4.72 -20.48
CA VAL A 45 2.55 -5.10 -19.56
C VAL A 45 2.25 -4.59 -18.15
N ALA A 46 1.86 -5.51 -17.27
CA ALA A 46 1.43 -5.25 -15.89
C ALA A 46 2.21 -6.08 -14.86
N VAL A 47 3.53 -6.18 -15.02
CA VAL A 47 4.40 -6.88 -14.06
C VAL A 47 4.76 -5.98 -12.87
N GLY A 48 5.12 -6.62 -11.76
CA GLY A 48 5.65 -5.93 -10.60
C GLY A 48 7.02 -5.31 -10.88
N THR A 49 7.25 -4.15 -10.27
CA THR A 49 8.51 -3.39 -10.32
C THR A 49 8.89 -3.01 -8.89
N PRO A 50 9.32 -3.97 -8.06
CA PRO A 50 9.62 -3.71 -6.66
C PRO A 50 10.88 -2.83 -6.52
N LEU A 51 11.22 -2.49 -5.29
CA LEU A 51 12.53 -1.90 -4.97
C LEU A 51 13.44 -3.00 -4.44
N ASP A 52 14.73 -2.90 -4.73
CA ASP A 52 15.76 -3.72 -4.08
C ASP A 52 16.10 -3.17 -2.67
N LEU A 53 17.06 -3.84 -2.01
CA LEU A 53 17.51 -3.47 -0.66
C LEU A 53 18.19 -2.09 -0.60
N ASP A 54 18.70 -1.59 -1.73
CA ASP A 54 19.32 -0.26 -1.87
C ASP A 54 18.31 0.82 -2.31
N LEU A 55 17.00 0.51 -2.28
CA LEU A 55 15.92 1.39 -2.74
C LEU A 55 16.02 1.73 -4.24
N LYS A 56 16.63 0.85 -5.04
CA LYS A 56 16.66 1.00 -6.50
C LYS A 56 15.49 0.23 -7.11
N PRO A 57 14.89 0.74 -8.21
CA PRO A 57 13.87 0.01 -8.95
C PRO A 57 14.43 -1.31 -9.49
N ASP A 58 13.82 -2.43 -9.12
CA ASP A 58 14.09 -3.73 -9.73
C ASP A 58 13.26 -3.87 -11.02
N MET A 59 13.98 -3.86 -12.14
CA MET A 59 13.43 -3.93 -13.49
C MET A 59 13.55 -5.32 -14.12
N SER A 60 13.96 -6.34 -13.36
CA SER A 60 14.17 -7.71 -13.86
C SER A 60 12.93 -8.28 -14.54
N ALA A 61 11.78 -8.25 -13.86
CA ALA A 61 10.51 -8.75 -14.39
C ALA A 61 10.06 -8.02 -15.66
N LEU A 62 10.28 -6.70 -15.73
CA LEU A 62 10.00 -5.94 -16.96
C LEU A 62 10.92 -6.39 -18.08
N THR A 63 12.22 -6.54 -17.80
CA THR A 63 13.22 -6.96 -18.78
C THR A 63 12.92 -8.35 -19.34
N ASP A 64 12.49 -9.29 -18.49
CA ASP A 64 12.10 -10.63 -18.90
C ASP A 64 10.87 -10.60 -19.83
N VAL A 65 9.86 -9.79 -19.50
CA VAL A 65 8.69 -9.62 -20.39
C VAL A 65 9.08 -8.99 -21.72
N LEU A 66 9.94 -7.97 -21.72
CA LEU A 66 10.42 -7.36 -22.96
C LEU A 66 11.19 -8.35 -23.82
N LYS A 67 11.97 -9.24 -23.21
CA LYS A 67 12.67 -10.30 -23.91
C LYS A 67 11.70 -11.23 -24.62
N GLU A 68 10.63 -11.67 -23.96
CA GLU A 68 9.62 -12.53 -24.59
C GLU A 68 8.84 -11.79 -25.67
N ILE A 69 8.42 -10.55 -25.43
CA ILE A 69 7.74 -9.71 -26.44
C ILE A 69 8.63 -9.53 -27.66
N SER A 70 9.94 -9.29 -27.49
CA SER A 70 10.85 -9.08 -28.62
C SER A 70 10.96 -10.27 -29.58
N LYS A 71 10.71 -11.49 -29.11
CA LYS A 71 10.72 -12.70 -29.96
C LYS A 71 9.50 -12.81 -30.86
N VAL A 72 8.40 -12.18 -30.46
CA VAL A 72 7.08 -12.29 -31.12
C VAL A 72 6.57 -10.95 -31.68
N LEU A 73 7.33 -9.87 -31.50
CA LEU A 73 6.90 -8.54 -31.91
C LEU A 73 6.94 -8.39 -33.44
N HIS A 74 5.79 -8.03 -34.00
CA HIS A 74 5.57 -7.81 -35.42
C HIS A 74 5.05 -6.40 -35.72
N ARG A 75 5.13 -6.05 -37.01
CA ARG A 75 4.59 -4.79 -37.53
C ARG A 75 3.09 -4.70 -37.21
N GLY A 76 2.65 -3.55 -36.73
CA GLY A 76 1.27 -3.27 -36.36
C GLY A 76 0.91 -3.61 -34.91
N ASN A 77 1.76 -4.31 -34.16
CA ASN A 77 1.49 -4.57 -32.74
C ASN A 77 1.55 -3.27 -31.90
N HIS A 78 0.86 -3.29 -30.75
CA HIS A 78 0.87 -2.19 -29.78
C HIS A 78 1.26 -2.70 -28.40
N ILE A 79 2.34 -2.16 -27.83
CA ILE A 79 2.72 -2.40 -26.43
C ILE A 79 2.13 -1.30 -25.55
N MET A 80 1.33 -1.67 -24.55
CA MET A 80 0.75 -0.75 -23.57
C MET A 80 1.34 -1.05 -22.18
N LEU A 81 2.27 -0.21 -21.73
CA LEU A 81 2.84 -0.35 -20.40
C LEU A 81 1.87 0.16 -19.35
N ARG A 82 1.66 -0.63 -18.29
CA ARG A 82 0.89 -0.26 -17.09
C ARG A 82 1.69 -0.38 -15.79
N SER A 83 2.75 -1.18 -15.84
CA SER A 83 3.69 -1.36 -14.73
C SER A 83 4.22 0.01 -14.28
N THR A 84 4.15 0.29 -12.98
CA THR A 84 4.62 1.58 -12.45
C THR A 84 6.14 1.62 -12.51
N VAL A 85 6.72 2.62 -13.15
CA VAL A 85 8.17 2.73 -13.38
C VAL A 85 8.64 4.15 -13.07
N PRO A 86 9.94 4.37 -12.78
CA PRO A 86 10.51 5.71 -12.80
C PRO A 86 10.24 6.44 -14.12
N VAL A 87 10.10 7.77 -14.05
CA VAL A 87 9.89 8.61 -15.24
C VAL A 87 11.06 8.45 -16.21
N GLY A 88 10.74 8.24 -17.50
CA GLY A 88 11.69 8.06 -18.59
C GLY A 88 11.90 6.61 -19.01
N VAL A 89 11.55 5.62 -18.18
CA VAL A 89 11.82 4.21 -18.46
C VAL A 89 11.22 3.73 -19.78
N THR A 90 10.01 4.15 -20.13
CA THR A 90 9.39 3.74 -21.39
C THR A 90 10.20 4.22 -22.60
N ARG A 91 10.63 5.48 -22.60
CA ARG A 91 11.35 6.07 -23.74
C ARG A 91 12.81 5.66 -23.79
N GLU A 92 13.48 5.62 -22.64
CA GLU A 92 14.93 5.50 -22.54
C GLU A 92 15.39 4.04 -22.45
N ILE A 93 14.51 3.12 -22.06
CA ILE A 93 14.85 1.70 -21.87
C ILE A 93 13.99 0.81 -22.75
N VAL A 94 12.68 0.89 -22.61
CA VAL A 94 11.76 -0.05 -23.27
C VAL A 94 11.83 0.10 -24.79
N VAL A 95 11.73 1.34 -25.29
CA VAL A 95 11.80 1.61 -26.73
C VAL A 95 13.15 1.15 -27.31
N PRO A 96 14.32 1.60 -26.83
CA PRO A 96 15.61 1.18 -27.37
C PRO A 96 15.82 -0.33 -27.30
N TYR A 97 15.39 -0.99 -26.23
CA TYR A 97 15.49 -2.44 -26.11
C TYR A 97 14.71 -3.17 -27.21
N LEU A 98 13.46 -2.78 -27.44
CA LEU A 98 12.62 -3.42 -28.46
C LEU A 98 13.13 -3.11 -29.88
N GLU A 99 13.58 -1.88 -30.14
CA GLU A 99 14.15 -1.54 -31.46
C GLU A 99 15.46 -2.31 -31.72
N ASP A 100 16.33 -2.45 -30.73
CA ASP A 100 17.59 -3.21 -30.83
C ASP A 100 17.34 -4.69 -31.12
N LYS A 101 16.42 -5.31 -30.38
CA LYS A 101 16.17 -6.76 -30.51
C LYS A 101 15.40 -7.16 -31.75
N THR A 102 14.62 -6.25 -32.34
CA THR A 102 13.72 -6.59 -33.45
C THR A 102 14.07 -5.90 -34.76
N GLY A 103 14.85 -4.82 -34.73
CA GLY A 103 15.08 -3.94 -35.87
C GLY A 103 13.86 -3.12 -36.29
N LEU A 104 12.72 -3.27 -35.61
CA LEU A 104 11.50 -2.48 -35.85
C LEU A 104 11.62 -1.10 -35.20
N LYS A 105 10.89 -0.12 -35.74
CA LYS A 105 10.86 1.25 -35.21
C LYS A 105 9.57 1.60 -34.47
N ALA A 106 9.71 2.11 -33.24
CA ALA A 106 8.58 2.57 -32.43
C ALA A 106 7.86 3.76 -33.08
N GLY A 107 6.54 3.75 -33.02
CA GLY A 107 5.67 4.76 -33.64
C GLY A 107 5.55 4.66 -35.17
N LYS A 108 6.26 3.72 -35.82
CA LYS A 108 6.20 3.47 -37.28
C LYS A 108 5.85 2.02 -37.59
N ASP A 109 6.65 1.10 -37.08
CA ASP A 109 6.51 -0.33 -37.33
C ASP A 109 5.67 -0.98 -36.23
N PHE A 110 5.88 -0.60 -34.96
CA PHE A 110 5.03 -0.98 -33.83
C PHE A 110 4.65 0.27 -33.03
N TYR A 111 3.60 0.17 -32.22
CA TYR A 111 3.09 1.27 -31.40
C TYR A 111 3.40 1.04 -29.92
N ILE A 112 3.61 2.12 -29.18
CA ILE A 112 3.86 2.05 -27.74
C ILE A 112 3.21 3.22 -26.99
N SER A 113 2.56 2.88 -25.89
CA SER A 113 1.91 3.81 -24.98
C SER A 113 2.10 3.40 -23.53
N PHE A 114 1.87 4.36 -22.63
CA PHE A 114 1.85 4.17 -21.19
C PHE A 114 0.47 4.54 -20.65
N ALA A 115 -0.14 3.62 -19.90
CA ALA A 115 -1.49 3.72 -19.37
C ALA A 115 -1.49 3.28 -17.89
N PRO A 116 -1.18 4.20 -16.95
CA PRO A 116 -1.01 3.84 -15.54
C PRO A 116 -2.28 3.20 -14.97
N GLU A 117 -2.09 2.25 -14.06
CA GLU A 117 -3.17 1.71 -13.24
C GLU A 117 -3.38 2.55 -11.98
N ARG A 118 -4.63 2.89 -11.65
CA ARG A 118 -5.01 3.74 -10.52
C ARG A 118 -6.03 3.11 -9.58
N THR A 119 -6.41 1.86 -9.82
CA THR A 119 -7.36 1.14 -8.98
C THR A 119 -6.86 0.87 -7.56
N ILE A 120 -7.82 0.68 -6.64
CA ILE A 120 -7.60 0.22 -5.28
C ILE A 120 -7.91 -1.27 -5.15
N GLU A 121 -7.10 -1.98 -4.38
CA GLU A 121 -7.34 -3.37 -4.00
C GLU A 121 -8.64 -3.50 -3.20
N GLY A 122 -9.48 -4.48 -3.58
CA GLY A 122 -10.81 -4.72 -3.01
C GLY A 122 -11.94 -4.02 -3.77
N ASN A 123 -11.63 -3.18 -4.78
CA ASN A 123 -12.62 -2.50 -5.62
C ASN A 123 -12.12 -2.27 -7.06
N ALA A 124 -11.08 -2.98 -7.48
CA ALA A 124 -10.43 -2.81 -8.76
C ALA A 124 -11.37 -3.12 -9.93
N MET A 125 -12.26 -4.12 -9.81
CA MET A 125 -13.15 -4.50 -10.91
C MET A 125 -14.17 -3.41 -11.26
N TYR A 126 -14.63 -2.67 -10.26
CA TYR A 126 -15.51 -1.51 -10.44
C TYR A 126 -14.72 -0.30 -10.96
N GLU A 127 -13.55 -0.03 -10.36
CA GLU A 127 -12.74 1.14 -10.69
C GLU A 127 -12.13 1.08 -12.09
N LEU A 128 -11.75 -0.11 -12.58
CA LEU A 128 -11.30 -0.31 -13.96
C LEU A 128 -12.33 0.18 -15.00
N LYS A 129 -13.63 0.08 -14.68
CA LYS A 129 -14.73 0.44 -15.58
C LYS A 129 -15.20 1.89 -15.43
N THR A 130 -14.84 2.55 -14.33
CA THR A 130 -15.45 3.82 -13.93
C THR A 130 -14.43 4.95 -13.81
N LEU A 131 -13.20 4.65 -13.39
CA LEU A 131 -12.14 5.64 -13.33
C LEU A 131 -11.71 6.05 -14.73
N PRO A 132 -11.36 7.33 -14.94
CA PRO A 132 -10.74 7.74 -16.18
C PRO A 132 -9.41 7.01 -16.42
N GLN A 133 -9.20 6.45 -17.60
CA GLN A 133 -7.90 5.88 -17.97
C GLN A 133 -7.01 6.99 -18.52
N VAL A 134 -5.84 7.20 -17.91
CA VAL A 134 -4.84 8.15 -18.43
C VAL A 134 -4.01 7.46 -19.51
N VAL A 135 -3.70 8.15 -20.60
CA VAL A 135 -2.92 7.62 -21.73
C VAL A 135 -1.91 8.65 -22.22
N GLY A 136 -0.63 8.25 -22.25
CA GLY A 136 0.43 8.92 -22.98
C GLY A 136 1.02 7.98 -24.02
N GLY A 137 1.48 8.50 -25.16
CA GLY A 137 1.98 7.68 -26.27
C GLY A 137 3.27 8.21 -26.85
N TYR A 138 4.03 7.33 -27.50
CA TYR A 138 5.28 7.71 -28.16
C TYR A 138 5.07 8.61 -29.38
N SER A 139 3.93 8.48 -30.05
CA SER A 139 3.47 9.33 -31.16
C SER A 139 1.97 9.57 -31.07
N SER A 140 1.45 10.51 -31.87
CA SER A 140 0.01 10.79 -31.97
C SER A 140 -0.81 9.56 -32.37
N GLN A 141 -0.25 8.71 -33.26
CA GLN A 141 -0.89 7.45 -33.65
C GLN A 141 -0.94 6.45 -32.48
N CYS A 142 0.13 6.36 -31.68
CA CYS A 142 0.12 5.49 -30.49
C CYS A 142 -0.96 5.93 -29.50
N VAL A 143 -1.09 7.24 -29.28
CA VAL A 143 -2.15 7.80 -28.42
C VAL A 143 -3.54 7.46 -28.96
N LYS A 144 -3.77 7.63 -30.27
CA LYS A 144 -5.05 7.31 -30.90
C LYS A 144 -5.43 5.84 -30.68
N ASN A 145 -4.50 4.92 -30.98
CA ASN A 145 -4.71 3.48 -30.82
C ASN A 145 -5.00 3.10 -29.36
N ALA A 146 -4.31 3.75 -28.41
CA ALA A 146 -4.52 3.51 -26.99
C ALA A 146 -5.87 4.04 -26.50
N ILE A 147 -6.29 5.23 -26.95
CA ILE A 147 -7.62 5.77 -26.64
C ILE A 147 -8.72 4.84 -27.16
N GLU A 148 -8.59 4.38 -28.41
CA GLU A 148 -9.56 3.45 -29.01
C GLU A 148 -9.69 2.17 -28.18
N PHE A 149 -8.56 1.58 -27.77
CA PHE A 149 -8.56 0.39 -26.93
C PHE A 149 -9.18 0.64 -25.54
N TRP A 150 -8.71 1.65 -24.81
CA TRP A 150 -9.15 1.90 -23.43
C TRP A 150 -10.59 2.40 -23.34
N SER A 151 -11.12 3.02 -24.41
CA SER A 151 -12.53 3.43 -24.47
C SER A 151 -13.50 2.24 -24.51
N THR A 152 -13.01 1.02 -24.76
CA THR A 152 -13.83 -0.21 -24.63
C THR A 152 -14.03 -0.63 -23.17
N LEU A 153 -13.18 -0.15 -22.26
CA LEU A 153 -13.18 -0.54 -20.85
C LEU A 153 -13.82 0.51 -19.93
N THR A 154 -13.54 1.80 -20.17
CA THR A 154 -13.99 2.92 -19.33
C THR A 154 -14.62 4.04 -20.18
N PRO A 155 -15.65 4.75 -19.70
CA PRO A 155 -16.30 5.82 -20.44
C PRO A 155 -15.43 7.07 -20.60
N THR A 156 -14.32 7.18 -19.86
CA THR A 156 -13.46 8.38 -19.88
C THR A 156 -12.01 8.00 -20.09
N VAL A 157 -11.39 8.58 -21.12
CA VAL A 157 -9.94 8.50 -21.36
C VAL A 157 -9.35 9.89 -21.33
N VAL A 158 -8.32 10.09 -20.51
CA VAL A 158 -7.59 11.36 -20.36
C VAL A 158 -6.27 11.24 -21.10
N ARG A 159 -6.12 12.02 -22.16
CA ARG A 159 -4.87 12.10 -22.91
C ARG A 159 -3.88 13.04 -22.22
N VAL A 160 -2.63 12.61 -22.15
CA VAL A 160 -1.48 13.47 -21.85
C VAL A 160 -0.50 13.48 -23.03
N ASP A 161 0.38 14.48 -23.06
CA ASP A 161 1.19 14.77 -24.25
C ASP A 161 2.34 13.79 -24.49
N THR A 162 2.88 13.18 -23.43
CA THR A 162 4.07 12.34 -23.52
C THR A 162 3.96 11.08 -22.68
N LEU A 163 4.85 10.11 -22.93
CA LEU A 163 5.00 8.92 -22.10
C LEU A 163 5.38 9.30 -20.66
N GLU A 164 6.30 10.25 -20.53
CA GLU A 164 6.80 10.76 -19.25
C GLU A 164 5.69 11.39 -18.42
N ALA A 165 4.79 12.14 -19.06
CA ALA A 165 3.63 12.70 -18.39
C ALA A 165 2.72 11.60 -17.83
N ALA A 166 2.50 10.51 -18.59
CA ALA A 166 1.66 9.40 -18.15
C ALA A 166 2.31 8.59 -17.01
N GLU A 167 3.63 8.35 -17.08
CA GLU A 167 4.41 7.75 -16.00
C GLU A 167 4.32 8.59 -14.72
N MET A 168 4.49 9.91 -14.86
CA MET A 168 4.50 10.85 -13.75
C MET A 168 3.13 10.96 -13.06
N VAL A 169 2.00 10.82 -13.77
CA VAL A 169 0.66 10.93 -13.16
C VAL A 169 0.48 9.94 -12.01
N LYS A 170 0.89 8.68 -12.18
CA LYS A 170 0.78 7.65 -11.13
C LYS A 170 1.66 8.00 -9.92
N LEU A 171 2.91 8.33 -10.19
CA LEU A 171 3.89 8.67 -9.16
C LEU A 171 3.47 9.94 -8.40
N ALA A 172 2.97 10.96 -9.09
CA ALA A 172 2.51 12.21 -8.50
C ALA A 172 1.32 11.97 -7.55
N ASN A 173 0.34 11.17 -7.95
CA ASN A 173 -0.82 10.87 -7.10
C ASN A 173 -0.41 10.16 -5.79
N ASN A 174 0.44 9.13 -5.88
CA ASN A 174 0.83 8.37 -4.70
C ASN A 174 1.86 9.11 -3.83
N THR A 175 2.79 9.86 -4.44
CA THR A 175 3.75 10.71 -3.73
C THR A 175 3.06 11.84 -2.99
N PHE A 176 2.07 12.50 -3.60
CA PHE A 176 1.29 13.54 -2.93
C PHE A 176 0.54 13.01 -1.70
N ARG A 177 -0.08 11.82 -1.83
CA ARG A 177 -0.76 11.17 -0.70
C ARG A 177 0.20 10.83 0.43
N ASP A 178 1.33 10.20 0.11
CA ASP A 178 2.35 9.83 1.10
C ASP A 178 2.96 11.05 1.79
N LEU A 179 3.24 12.13 1.04
CA LEU A 179 3.69 13.42 1.58
C LEU A 179 2.67 14.02 2.54
N SER A 180 1.39 14.02 2.16
CA SER A 180 0.32 14.55 3.00
C SER A 180 0.22 13.79 4.32
N PHE A 181 0.32 12.46 4.29
CA PHE A 181 0.36 11.63 5.50
C PHE A 181 1.63 11.86 6.31
N SER A 182 2.78 12.01 5.66
CA SER A 182 4.04 12.31 6.35
C SER A 182 3.99 13.62 7.11
N PHE A 183 3.34 14.64 6.56
CA PHE A 183 3.14 15.92 7.23
C PHE A 183 2.29 15.75 8.50
N ALA A 184 1.17 15.03 8.43
CA ALA A 184 0.33 14.76 9.60
C ALA A 184 1.08 13.93 10.65
N ASN A 185 1.83 12.92 10.22
CA ASN A 185 2.62 12.08 11.10
C ASN A 185 3.77 12.84 11.78
N GLU A 186 4.49 13.70 11.05
CA GLU A 186 5.51 14.57 11.63
C GLU A 186 4.89 15.55 12.63
N LEU A 187 3.74 16.14 12.31
CA LEU A 187 3.00 17.00 13.23
C LEU A 187 2.64 16.25 14.53
N ALA A 188 2.21 14.99 14.44
CA ALA A 188 1.93 14.18 15.61
C ALA A 188 3.19 13.85 16.44
N LEU A 189 4.31 13.52 15.80
CA LEU A 189 5.59 13.31 16.48
C LEU A 189 6.10 14.59 17.16
N LEU A 190 5.81 15.77 16.61
CA LEU A 190 6.10 17.04 17.24
C LEU A 190 5.15 17.33 18.41
N ALA A 191 3.86 17.02 18.24
CA ALA A 191 2.83 17.21 19.25
C ALA A 191 3.10 16.40 20.53
N ASP A 192 3.70 15.21 20.41
CA ASP A 192 4.15 14.38 21.56
C ASP A 192 5.06 15.15 22.52
N LYS A 193 5.96 16.00 21.98
CA LYS A 193 6.89 16.80 22.80
C LYS A 193 6.18 17.80 23.71
N TYR A 194 4.95 18.15 23.37
CA TYR A 194 4.10 19.09 24.11
C TYR A 194 2.89 18.39 24.74
N ASN A 195 2.80 17.05 24.61
CA ASN A 195 1.66 16.23 24.98
C ASN A 195 0.32 16.75 24.43
N VAL A 196 0.29 17.08 23.13
CA VAL A 196 -0.89 17.60 22.43
C VAL A 196 -1.52 16.49 21.59
N ASN A 197 -2.82 16.23 21.79
CA ASN A 197 -3.54 15.27 20.95
C ASN A 197 -3.55 15.73 19.50
N SER A 198 -2.83 15.01 18.64
CA SER A 198 -2.66 15.38 17.24
C SER A 198 -3.95 15.29 16.43
N PHE A 199 -4.89 14.42 16.81
CA PHE A 199 -6.20 14.33 16.19
C PHE A 199 -7.03 15.58 16.47
N ASP A 200 -7.10 16.02 17.73
CA ASP A 200 -7.80 17.24 18.13
C ASP A 200 -7.16 18.48 17.49
N LEU A 201 -5.82 18.54 17.47
CA LEU A 201 -5.05 19.61 16.83
C LEU A 201 -5.37 19.72 15.34
N ILE A 202 -5.34 18.60 14.61
CA ILE A 202 -5.58 18.59 13.16
C ILE A 202 -7.06 18.90 12.86
N ASN A 203 -8.00 18.40 13.67
CA ASN A 203 -9.41 18.75 13.55
C ASN A 203 -9.62 20.27 13.72
N ALA A 204 -9.01 20.86 14.75
CA ALA A 204 -9.07 22.31 14.97
C ALA A 204 -8.42 23.11 13.82
N ALA A 205 -7.31 22.62 13.26
CA ALA A 205 -6.64 23.28 12.13
C ALA A 205 -7.46 23.20 10.83
N ASN A 206 -8.26 22.15 10.65
CA ASN A 206 -9.11 21.95 9.48
C ASN A 206 -10.48 22.65 9.61
N GLU A 207 -10.95 22.94 10.82
CA GLU A 207 -12.29 23.47 11.09
C GLU A 207 -12.52 24.80 10.34
N GLY A 208 -13.46 24.80 9.39
CA GLY A 208 -13.81 25.98 8.60
C GLY A 208 -12.70 26.54 7.70
N TYR A 209 -11.56 25.84 7.53
CA TYR A 209 -10.43 26.34 6.76
C TYR A 209 -10.38 25.75 5.34
N PRO A 210 -10.73 26.50 4.28
CA PRO A 210 -10.97 25.92 2.95
C PRO A 210 -9.71 25.70 2.11
N ARG A 211 -8.54 26.20 2.53
CA ARG A 211 -7.34 26.22 1.66
C ARG A 211 -6.62 24.88 1.60
N ASN A 212 -6.73 24.06 2.63
CA ASN A 212 -6.17 22.71 2.68
C ASN A 212 -6.89 21.89 3.74
N LYS A 213 -6.93 20.57 3.53
CA LYS A 213 -7.41 19.59 4.51
C LYS A 213 -6.25 18.70 4.91
N ILE A 214 -5.68 18.94 6.09
CA ILE A 214 -4.61 18.12 6.65
C ILE A 214 -5.20 16.73 6.97
N PRO A 215 -4.62 15.64 6.48
CA PRO A 215 -5.10 14.30 6.83
C PRO A 215 -4.85 14.03 8.32
N LEU A 216 -5.60 13.09 8.88
CA LEU A 216 -5.32 12.61 10.24
C LEU A 216 -4.02 11.79 10.25
N PRO A 217 -3.29 11.77 11.38
CA PRO A 217 -2.09 10.97 11.52
C PRO A 217 -2.45 9.49 11.72
N SER A 218 -1.46 8.64 11.52
CA SER A 218 -1.57 7.19 11.69
C SER A 218 -0.23 6.64 12.18
N PRO A 219 -0.18 5.42 12.77
CA PRO A 219 1.07 4.78 13.12
C PRO A 219 1.76 4.28 11.84
N GLY A 220 2.26 5.19 11.00
CA GLY A 220 2.92 4.89 9.73
C GLY A 220 1.97 4.72 8.54
N VAL A 221 2.55 4.35 7.39
CA VAL A 221 1.87 4.17 6.10
C VAL A 221 2.26 2.83 5.52
N GLY A 222 1.28 1.93 5.44
CA GLY A 222 1.45 0.58 4.89
C GLY A 222 0.97 0.41 3.44
N GLY A 223 0.95 -0.83 3.00
CA GLY A 223 0.51 -1.25 1.67
C GLY A 223 1.60 -1.09 0.59
N TYR A 224 1.43 -1.81 -0.52
CA TYR A 224 2.48 -1.95 -1.53
C TYR A 224 2.80 -0.68 -2.32
N CYS A 225 1.79 0.14 -2.66
CA CYS A 225 1.99 1.29 -3.55
C CYS A 225 2.67 2.47 -2.85
N LEU A 226 2.18 2.87 -1.66
CA LEU A 226 2.68 4.07 -0.98
C LEU A 226 4.06 3.88 -0.36
N THR A 227 4.46 2.63 -0.08
CA THR A 227 5.82 2.30 0.38
C THR A 227 6.86 2.36 -0.74
N LYS A 228 6.41 2.35 -1.99
CA LYS A 228 7.27 2.18 -3.17
C LYS A 228 7.27 3.38 -4.10
N ASP A 229 6.08 3.84 -4.51
CA ASP A 229 5.93 4.84 -5.56
C ASP A 229 6.56 6.20 -5.21
N PRO A 230 6.56 6.69 -3.96
CA PRO A 230 7.30 7.91 -3.59
C PRO A 230 8.82 7.78 -3.77
N ILE A 231 9.36 6.57 -3.58
CA ILE A 231 10.78 6.30 -3.87
C ILE A 231 10.99 6.28 -5.39
N LEU A 232 10.11 5.63 -6.17
CA LEU A 232 10.19 5.64 -7.64
C LEU A 232 10.10 7.06 -8.22
N PHE A 233 9.28 7.94 -7.64
CA PHE A 233 9.24 9.38 -7.96
C PHE A 233 10.62 10.04 -7.77
N SER A 234 11.34 9.60 -6.75
CA SER A 234 12.66 10.10 -6.36
C SER A 234 13.82 9.34 -7.03
N CYS A 235 13.54 8.52 -8.04
CA CYS A 235 14.51 7.68 -8.73
C CYS A 235 14.51 7.89 -10.25
N THR A 236 15.63 7.53 -10.85
CA THR A 236 15.73 7.10 -12.26
C THR A 236 15.79 5.57 -12.30
N SER A 237 15.95 4.98 -13.48
CA SER A 237 16.25 3.56 -13.62
C SER A 237 17.54 3.11 -12.93
N ASN A 238 18.48 4.02 -12.67
CA ASN A 238 19.77 3.73 -12.03
C ASN A 238 19.78 4.01 -10.52
N GLY A 239 18.65 4.39 -9.94
CA GLY A 239 18.51 4.72 -8.51
C GLY A 239 18.20 6.19 -8.24
N PRO A 240 18.40 6.65 -6.98
CA PRO A 240 17.95 7.96 -6.53
C PRO A 240 18.50 9.15 -7.32
N ARG A 241 17.66 10.17 -7.53
CA ARG A 241 18.02 11.44 -8.19
C ARG A 241 18.00 12.60 -7.19
N SER A 242 18.90 13.57 -7.34
CA SER A 242 19.07 14.67 -6.39
C SER A 242 18.03 15.79 -6.54
N ASP A 243 17.36 15.87 -7.68
CA ASP A 243 16.35 16.88 -8.02
C ASP A 243 14.92 16.49 -7.62
N ALA A 244 14.72 15.31 -7.04
CA ALA A 244 13.41 14.84 -6.54
C ALA A 244 13.55 14.19 -5.15
N VAL A 245 13.62 14.99 -4.10
CA VAL A 245 13.90 14.52 -2.73
C VAL A 245 12.67 14.29 -1.85
N LEU A 246 11.50 14.77 -2.29
CA LEU A 246 10.29 14.80 -1.45
C LEU A 246 9.80 13.39 -1.10
N GLY A 247 9.79 12.47 -2.05
CA GLY A 247 9.30 11.11 -1.80
C GLY A 247 10.19 10.32 -0.83
N ILE A 248 11.52 10.46 -0.93
CA ILE A 248 12.43 9.85 0.07
C ILE A 248 12.20 10.46 1.46
N SER A 249 11.97 11.77 1.52
CA SER A 249 11.78 12.48 2.79
C SER A 249 10.47 12.05 3.48
N SER A 250 9.38 11.94 2.73
CA SER A 250 8.09 11.49 3.27
C SER A 250 8.15 10.05 3.78
N ARG A 251 8.85 9.15 3.05
CA ARG A 251 9.03 7.76 3.49
C ARG A 251 9.78 7.66 4.82
N LYS A 252 10.89 8.38 4.99
CA LYS A 252 11.64 8.41 6.26
C LYS A 252 10.77 8.84 7.44
N ILE A 253 9.91 9.83 7.24
CA ILE A 253 9.00 10.32 8.27
C ILE A 253 7.93 9.27 8.59
N ASN A 254 7.31 8.67 7.57
CA ASN A 254 6.28 7.65 7.74
C ASN A 254 6.82 6.38 8.40
N GLU A 255 8.04 5.96 8.06
CA GLU A 255 8.74 4.84 8.71
C GLU A 255 9.06 5.15 10.16
N LYS A 256 9.45 6.39 10.47
CA LYS A 256 9.64 6.83 11.86
C LYS A 256 8.34 6.79 12.66
N ALA A 257 7.23 7.24 12.06
CA ALA A 257 5.91 7.22 12.69
C ALA A 257 5.41 5.79 12.97
N ALA A 258 5.73 4.82 12.10
CA ALA A 258 5.43 3.41 12.33
C ALA A 258 6.08 2.84 13.62
N LEU A 259 7.16 3.46 14.11
CA LEU A 259 7.86 3.04 15.33
C LEU A 259 7.37 3.74 16.59
N TYR A 260 6.53 4.76 16.45
CA TYR A 260 5.99 5.52 17.57
C TYR A 260 5.24 4.65 18.61
N PRO A 261 4.45 3.62 18.22
CA PRO A 261 3.83 2.71 19.19
C PRO A 261 4.85 1.99 20.09
N ILE A 262 6.00 1.61 19.54
CA ILE A 262 7.08 0.96 20.30
C ILE A 262 7.70 1.95 21.31
N GLU A 263 7.86 3.21 20.93
CA GLU A 263 8.33 4.24 21.84
C GLU A 263 7.34 4.49 22.99
N MET A 264 6.02 4.36 22.75
CA MET A 264 5.01 4.42 23.81
C MET A 264 5.13 3.24 24.78
N ILE A 265 5.35 2.02 24.27
CA ILE A 265 5.61 0.83 25.11
C ILE A 265 6.83 1.06 26.01
N LYS A 266 7.94 1.59 25.45
CA LYS A 266 9.16 1.88 26.23
C LYS A 266 8.91 2.92 27.32
N ARG A 267 8.19 4.00 27.00
CA ARG A 267 7.81 5.02 28.00
C ARG A 267 6.94 4.44 29.11
N TYR A 268 5.98 3.60 28.75
CA TYR A 268 5.11 2.91 29.70
C TYR A 268 5.89 1.94 30.61
N SER A 269 6.75 1.09 30.03
CA SER A 269 7.65 0.18 30.75
C SER A 269 8.50 0.94 31.79
N ASN A 270 9.10 2.06 31.39
CA ASN A 270 9.89 2.91 32.28
C ASN A 270 9.04 3.56 33.37
N ARG A 271 7.85 4.07 33.05
CA ARG A 271 6.94 4.67 34.02
C ARG A 271 6.47 3.66 35.08
N MET A 272 6.16 2.44 34.66
CA MET A 272 5.67 1.38 35.54
C MET A 272 6.78 0.59 36.24
N GLN A 273 8.05 0.83 35.88
CA GLN A 273 9.20 0.08 36.39
C GLN A 273 9.09 -1.44 36.12
N VAL A 274 8.50 -1.80 34.98
CA VAL A 274 8.36 -3.20 34.52
C VAL A 274 9.27 -3.40 33.32
N PRO A 275 10.23 -4.35 33.36
CA PRO A 275 11.09 -4.65 32.20
C PRO A 275 10.27 -5.00 30.96
N LEU A 276 10.70 -4.55 29.77
CA LEU A 276 10.06 -4.90 28.49
C LEU A 276 9.87 -6.41 28.33
N SER A 277 10.86 -7.21 28.75
CA SER A 277 10.86 -8.67 28.69
C SER A 277 9.73 -9.33 29.47
N ASN A 278 9.06 -8.59 30.36
CA ASN A 278 7.96 -9.09 31.18
C ASN A 278 6.59 -8.67 30.63
N LEU A 279 6.55 -7.76 29.65
CA LEU A 279 5.29 -7.25 29.11
C LEU A 279 4.65 -8.24 28.14
N ASN A 280 3.35 -8.43 28.29
CA ASN A 280 2.48 -9.06 27.31
C ASN A 280 1.78 -7.97 26.49
N ILE A 281 1.87 -8.07 25.18
CA ILE A 281 1.37 -7.05 24.24
C ILE A 281 0.33 -7.67 23.34
N LEU A 282 -0.82 -7.02 23.19
CA LEU A 282 -1.81 -7.31 22.16
C LEU A 282 -1.70 -6.30 21.02
N ILE A 283 -1.59 -6.79 19.78
CA ILE A 283 -1.71 -5.99 18.56
C ILE A 283 -3.07 -6.30 17.92
N ILE A 284 -3.92 -5.27 17.84
CA ILE A 284 -5.23 -5.30 17.20
C ILE A 284 -5.10 -4.60 15.84
N GLY A 285 -5.45 -5.32 14.78
CA GLY A 285 -5.36 -4.84 13.40
C GLY A 285 -4.03 -5.18 12.75
N VAL A 286 -4.00 -6.28 11.99
CA VAL A 286 -2.83 -6.85 11.33
C VAL A 286 -2.84 -6.61 9.82
N ALA A 287 -4.02 -6.51 9.18
CA ALA A 287 -4.11 -6.08 7.79
C ALA A 287 -3.51 -4.68 7.59
N PHE A 288 -2.97 -4.38 6.40
CA PHE A 288 -2.31 -3.08 6.16
C PHE A 288 -3.29 -1.89 6.15
N LYS A 289 -4.58 -2.14 5.91
CA LYS A 289 -5.67 -1.15 5.96
C LYS A 289 -6.96 -1.81 6.46
N GLY A 290 -7.84 -1.03 7.07
CA GLY A 290 -9.15 -1.48 7.53
C GLY A 290 -10.32 -1.02 6.64
N ILE A 291 -10.12 0.03 5.83
CA ILE A 291 -11.19 0.58 4.98
C ILE A 291 -10.65 0.91 3.56
N PRO A 292 -11.25 0.33 2.50
CA PRO A 292 -12.09 -0.86 2.55
C PRO A 292 -11.31 -2.03 3.18
N GLU A 293 -12.02 -2.95 3.82
CA GLU A 293 -11.42 -4.08 4.52
C GLU A 293 -10.61 -4.98 3.57
N THR A 294 -9.53 -5.56 4.08
CA THR A 294 -8.69 -6.52 3.34
C THR A 294 -8.01 -7.46 4.33
N ALA A 295 -7.65 -8.66 3.87
CA ALA A 295 -6.78 -9.58 4.61
C ALA A 295 -5.30 -9.43 4.24
N ASP A 296 -4.94 -8.48 3.36
CA ASP A 296 -3.56 -8.30 2.91
C ASP A 296 -2.68 -7.70 4.03
N ILE A 297 -1.56 -8.38 4.29
CA ILE A 297 -0.56 -8.02 5.30
C ILE A 297 0.73 -7.45 4.69
N ARG A 298 0.83 -7.36 3.36
CA ARG A 298 2.04 -6.86 2.68
C ARG A 298 2.27 -5.40 3.03
N GLY A 299 3.43 -5.13 3.64
CA GLY A 299 3.78 -3.80 4.14
C GLY A 299 2.87 -3.33 5.28
N SER A 300 2.36 -4.24 6.10
CA SER A 300 1.60 -3.90 7.31
C SER A 300 2.52 -3.44 8.43
N VAL A 301 2.18 -2.32 9.07
CA VAL A 301 2.90 -1.81 10.23
C VAL A 301 2.81 -2.76 11.42
N ALA A 302 1.70 -3.50 11.56
CA ALA A 302 1.55 -4.48 12.63
C ALA A 302 2.62 -5.59 12.55
N ILE A 303 3.01 -5.97 11.33
CA ILE A 303 4.08 -6.94 11.10
C ILE A 303 5.44 -6.34 11.45
N ASP A 304 5.69 -5.08 11.08
CA ASP A 304 6.93 -4.39 11.45
C ASP A 304 7.07 -4.25 12.98
N VAL A 305 5.97 -3.97 13.67
CA VAL A 305 5.92 -3.89 15.14
C VAL A 305 6.12 -5.27 15.77
N LEU A 306 5.44 -6.31 15.28
CA LEU A 306 5.63 -7.70 15.73
C LEU A 306 7.11 -8.10 15.64
N ASN A 307 7.74 -7.89 14.48
CA ASN A 307 9.13 -8.27 14.24
C ASN A 307 10.11 -7.55 15.18
N LYS A 308 9.82 -6.30 15.56
CA LYS A 308 10.65 -5.53 16.51
C LYS A 308 10.42 -5.90 17.96
N LEU A 309 9.23 -6.38 18.31
CA LEU A 309 8.91 -6.81 19.68
C LEU A 309 9.31 -8.26 19.94
N ASN A 310 9.37 -9.11 18.91
CA ASN A 310 9.79 -10.50 19.02
C ASN A 310 11.17 -10.62 19.66
N GLY A 311 11.25 -11.39 20.75
CA GLY A 311 12.46 -11.57 21.55
C GLY A 311 12.80 -10.41 22.50
N CYS A 312 12.06 -9.30 22.45
CA CYS A 312 12.24 -8.15 23.36
C CYS A 312 11.19 -8.11 24.49
N VAL A 313 10.04 -8.77 24.30
CA VAL A 313 8.91 -8.80 25.24
C VAL A 313 8.51 -10.24 25.57
N ASN A 314 7.65 -10.44 26.57
CA ASN A 314 7.26 -11.78 27.00
C ASN A 314 6.40 -12.49 25.95
N ASN A 315 5.30 -11.85 25.54
CA ASN A 315 4.38 -12.39 24.54
C ASN A 315 3.83 -11.27 23.65
N VAL A 316 3.60 -11.59 22.37
CA VAL A 316 2.88 -10.73 21.42
C VAL A 316 1.67 -11.49 20.89
N PHE A 317 0.47 -11.04 21.26
CA PHE A 317 -0.80 -11.57 20.80
C PHE A 317 -1.33 -10.77 19.62
N GLY A 318 -2.06 -11.43 18.73
CA GLY A 318 -2.64 -10.82 17.54
C GLY A 318 -4.16 -10.93 17.52
N TRP A 319 -4.83 -9.89 17.05
CA TRP A 319 -6.25 -9.89 16.72
C TRP A 319 -6.50 -9.06 15.46
N ASP A 320 -7.43 -9.47 14.61
CA ASP A 320 -7.85 -8.71 13.44
C ASP A 320 -9.31 -9.06 13.12
N ALA A 321 -10.10 -8.08 12.69
CA ALA A 321 -11.50 -8.28 12.34
C ALA A 321 -11.74 -9.10 11.06
N VAL A 322 -10.74 -9.20 10.18
CA VAL A 322 -10.81 -9.83 8.85
C VAL A 322 -9.93 -11.07 8.79
N ILE A 323 -8.73 -11.03 9.39
CA ILE A 323 -7.78 -12.14 9.36
C ILE A 323 -8.09 -13.14 10.47
N ASP A 324 -8.33 -14.40 10.10
CA ASP A 324 -8.61 -15.46 11.07
C ASP A 324 -7.41 -15.82 11.96
N SER A 325 -7.71 -16.43 13.10
CA SER A 325 -6.74 -16.79 14.14
C SER A 325 -5.67 -17.80 13.67
N LYS A 326 -5.99 -18.65 12.69
CA LYS A 326 -5.03 -19.60 12.12
C LYS A 326 -3.96 -18.85 11.32
N ASN A 327 -4.39 -17.93 10.45
CA ASN A 327 -3.48 -17.08 9.68
C ASN A 327 -2.63 -16.19 10.59
N LEU A 328 -3.21 -15.62 11.65
CA LEU A 328 -2.46 -14.85 12.65
C LEU A 328 -1.36 -15.70 13.34
N LYS A 329 -1.66 -16.97 13.66
CA LYS A 329 -0.67 -17.90 14.21
C LYS A 329 0.47 -18.20 13.23
N GLU A 330 0.15 -18.41 11.95
CA GLU A 330 1.14 -18.65 10.90
C GLU A 330 2.07 -17.45 10.68
N ILE A 331 1.57 -16.24 10.90
CA ILE A 331 2.35 -14.99 10.88
C ILE A 331 3.32 -14.90 12.07
N GLY A 332 3.02 -15.58 13.19
CA GLY A 332 3.87 -15.63 14.37
C GLY A 332 3.29 -14.96 15.62
N PHE A 333 2.01 -14.62 15.63
CA PHE A 333 1.32 -14.15 16.83
C PHE A 333 0.97 -15.30 17.77
N ASN A 334 1.00 -15.02 19.08
CA ASN A 334 0.32 -15.85 20.06
C ASN A 334 -1.19 -15.64 19.96
N ILE A 335 -1.95 -16.72 20.15
CA ILE A 335 -3.41 -16.73 19.96
C ILE A 335 -4.04 -17.37 21.20
N LEU A 336 -5.18 -16.83 21.64
CA LEU A 336 -6.12 -17.47 22.57
C LEU A 336 -7.50 -17.59 21.91
N ASP A 337 -8.41 -18.30 22.57
CA ASP A 337 -9.72 -18.67 22.01
C ASP A 337 -10.61 -17.45 21.71
N ASP A 338 -10.45 -16.37 22.47
CA ASP A 338 -11.24 -15.15 22.35
C ASP A 338 -10.44 -13.91 22.79
N LEU A 339 -10.93 -12.74 22.36
CA LEU A 339 -10.28 -11.46 22.63
C LEU A 339 -10.31 -11.06 24.11
N ASP A 340 -11.36 -11.40 24.86
CA ASP A 340 -11.46 -11.06 26.28
C ASP A 340 -10.37 -11.77 27.07
N SER A 341 -10.16 -13.07 26.79
CA SER A 341 -9.07 -13.88 27.35
C SER A 341 -7.68 -13.29 27.05
N ILE A 342 -7.48 -12.70 25.86
CA ILE A 342 -6.21 -12.01 25.54
C ILE A 342 -6.11 -10.71 26.34
N VAL A 343 -7.15 -9.88 26.32
CA VAL A 343 -7.17 -8.60 27.03
C VAL A 343 -6.85 -8.80 28.51
N ASP A 344 -7.41 -9.83 29.14
CA ASP A 344 -7.20 -10.15 30.56
C ASP A 344 -5.74 -10.43 30.96
N CYS A 345 -4.89 -10.84 30.02
CA CYS A 345 -3.50 -11.22 30.29
C CYS A 345 -2.44 -10.26 29.72
N VAL A 346 -2.84 -9.17 29.06
CA VAL A 346 -1.93 -8.19 28.45
C VAL A 346 -1.79 -6.88 29.24
N ASP A 347 -0.57 -6.35 29.23
CA ASP A 347 -0.17 -5.08 29.84
C ASP A 347 -0.28 -3.91 28.84
N VAL A 348 -0.24 -4.21 27.54
CA VAL A 348 -0.33 -3.20 26.47
C VAL A 348 -1.27 -3.68 25.37
N ILE A 349 -2.15 -2.80 24.91
CA ILE A 349 -2.97 -2.98 23.71
C ILE A 349 -2.57 -1.92 22.68
N LEU A 350 -2.26 -2.33 21.46
CA LEU A 350 -1.99 -1.46 20.32
C LEU A 350 -3.09 -1.64 19.26
N ILE A 351 -3.80 -0.57 18.91
CA ILE A 351 -4.76 -0.57 17.80
C ILE A 351 -4.09 0.08 16.59
N LEU A 352 -3.74 -0.72 15.59
CA LEU A 352 -2.90 -0.32 14.45
C LEU A 352 -3.62 -0.33 13.09
N ASN A 353 -4.92 -0.63 13.05
CA ASN A 353 -5.71 -0.67 11.83
C ASN A 353 -7.09 -0.02 12.04
N ASN A 354 -7.50 0.82 11.09
CA ASN A 354 -8.73 1.61 11.15
C ASN A 354 -10.04 0.86 10.88
N HIS A 355 -10.06 -0.47 10.92
CA HIS A 355 -11.29 -1.24 10.77
C HIS A 355 -12.22 -1.00 11.97
N PRO A 356 -13.50 -0.65 11.79
CA PRO A 356 -14.40 -0.32 12.90
C PRO A 356 -14.55 -1.45 13.93
N ASN A 357 -14.61 -2.71 13.48
CA ASN A 357 -14.75 -3.86 14.37
C ASN A 357 -13.48 -4.21 15.17
N ASN A 358 -12.35 -3.53 14.94
CA ASN A 358 -11.17 -3.65 15.81
C ASN A 358 -11.35 -2.87 17.13
N ALA A 359 -12.19 -1.83 17.14
CA ALA A 359 -12.50 -1.04 18.32
C ALA A 359 -13.68 -1.65 19.10
N CYS A 360 -13.45 -2.78 19.77
CA CYS A 360 -14.49 -3.54 20.48
C CYS A 360 -14.62 -3.17 21.98
N SER A 361 -15.72 -3.60 22.59
CA SER A 361 -16.00 -3.39 24.03
C SER A 361 -14.96 -3.99 24.97
N SER A 362 -14.30 -5.07 24.58
CA SER A 362 -13.28 -5.78 25.38
C SER A 362 -12.14 -4.87 25.81
N ILE A 363 -11.77 -3.88 24.99
CA ILE A 363 -10.65 -2.96 25.24
C ILE A 363 -10.89 -2.13 26.50
N TYR A 364 -12.15 -1.88 26.87
CA TYR A 364 -12.54 -1.08 28.04
C TYR A 364 -12.60 -1.90 29.34
N ILE A 365 -12.35 -3.22 29.30
CA ILE A 365 -12.36 -4.06 30.50
C ILE A 365 -11.20 -3.63 31.43
N PRO A 366 -11.49 -3.25 32.70
CA PRO A 366 -10.46 -2.80 33.63
C PRO A 366 -9.38 -3.88 33.85
N PRO A 367 -8.09 -3.52 33.76
CA PRO A 367 -7.00 -4.46 34.04
C PRO A 367 -6.89 -4.79 35.53
N LYS A 368 -6.31 -5.96 35.84
CA LYS A 368 -5.92 -6.32 37.22
C LYS A 368 -4.78 -5.44 37.77
N ASN A 369 -3.88 -5.03 36.87
CA ASN A 369 -2.74 -4.15 37.14
C ASN A 369 -2.88 -2.87 36.30
N ASN A 370 -1.77 -2.23 35.92
CA ASN A 370 -1.81 -1.13 34.96
C ASN A 370 -1.85 -1.67 33.52
N ARG A 371 -2.49 -0.92 32.60
CA ARG A 371 -2.51 -1.21 31.16
C ARG A 371 -2.34 0.05 30.33
N LEU A 372 -1.48 -0.02 29.31
CA LEU A 372 -1.43 0.97 28.24
C LEU A 372 -2.40 0.58 27.11
N VAL A 373 -3.25 1.50 26.67
CA VAL A 373 -4.02 1.36 25.44
C VAL A 373 -3.57 2.44 24.47
N PHE A 374 -2.86 2.03 23.43
CA PHE A 374 -2.44 2.90 22.34
C PHE A 374 -3.41 2.77 21.17
N ASP A 375 -4.10 3.86 20.86
CA ASP A 375 -5.03 3.96 19.75
C ASP A 375 -4.40 4.75 18.60
N GLY A 376 -3.83 4.07 17.62
CA GLY A 376 -3.14 4.69 16.49
C GLY A 376 -4.07 5.44 15.53
N TRP A 377 -5.38 5.16 15.57
CA TRP A 377 -6.35 5.66 14.61
C TRP A 377 -7.47 6.50 15.23
N ASN A 378 -7.40 6.75 16.55
CA ASN A 378 -8.39 7.50 17.31
C ASN A 378 -9.82 6.95 17.14
N GLN A 379 -9.95 5.63 17.28
CA GLN A 379 -11.19 4.87 17.12
C GLN A 379 -11.95 4.61 18.42
N ILE A 380 -11.31 4.75 19.59
CA ILE A 380 -11.95 4.47 20.89
C ILE A 380 -12.28 5.75 21.66
N ASP A 381 -13.22 5.66 22.60
CA ASP A 381 -13.55 6.77 23.50
C ASP A 381 -12.45 6.92 24.55
N ARG A 382 -11.56 7.88 24.29
CA ARG A 382 -10.49 8.28 25.21
C ARG A 382 -11.00 8.55 26.63
N SER A 383 -12.15 9.19 26.79
CA SER A 383 -12.64 9.62 28.10
C SER A 383 -13.01 8.44 28.99
N GLU A 384 -13.51 7.34 28.40
CA GLU A 384 -13.84 6.12 29.13
C GLU A 384 -12.58 5.37 29.58
N ILE A 385 -11.53 5.36 28.74
CA ILE A 385 -10.22 4.80 29.12
C ILE A 385 -9.58 5.63 30.24
N GLU A 386 -9.57 6.96 30.13
CA GLU A 386 -8.97 7.85 31.13
C GLU A 386 -9.68 7.83 32.49
N LYS A 387 -10.99 7.56 32.52
CA LYS A 387 -11.75 7.39 33.77
C LYS A 387 -11.51 6.02 34.42
N THR A 388 -11.03 5.04 33.68
CA THR A 388 -10.88 3.67 34.17
C THR A 388 -9.58 3.53 34.94
N VAL A 389 -9.69 3.17 36.22
CA VAL A 389 -8.53 3.01 37.11
C VAL A 389 -7.57 1.96 36.55
N GLY A 390 -6.27 2.27 36.56
CA GLY A 390 -5.22 1.40 36.05
C GLY A 390 -5.02 1.46 34.53
N MET A 391 -5.83 2.22 33.79
CA MET A 391 -5.65 2.38 32.36
C MET A 391 -4.93 3.69 32.02
N THR A 392 -4.05 3.63 31.03
CA THR A 392 -3.38 4.79 30.42
C THR A 392 -3.76 4.82 28.96
N TYR A 393 -4.43 5.90 28.52
CA TYR A 393 -4.69 6.12 27.10
C TYR A 393 -3.49 6.81 26.45
N ALA A 394 -3.12 6.35 25.25
CA ALA A 394 -2.19 7.01 24.37
C ALA A 394 -2.69 6.99 22.92
N THR A 395 -2.29 7.99 22.15
CA THR A 395 -2.49 8.05 20.70
C THR A 395 -1.32 8.80 20.05
N MET A 396 -1.37 9.02 18.75
CA MET A 396 -0.39 9.83 18.04
C MET A 396 -0.29 11.23 18.70
N GLY A 397 0.87 11.56 19.24
CA GLY A 397 1.14 12.86 19.88
C GLY A 397 0.65 13.06 21.32
N TYR A 398 -0.05 12.09 21.93
CA TYR A 398 -0.62 12.26 23.26
C TYR A 398 -0.54 11.01 24.12
N VAL A 399 -0.27 11.19 25.40
CA VAL A 399 -0.42 10.17 26.44
C VAL A 399 -1.02 10.81 27.69
N THR A 400 -1.85 10.02 28.38
CA THR A 400 -2.44 10.42 29.67
C THR A 400 -1.30 10.67 30.67
N PRO A 401 -1.22 11.88 31.28
CA PRO A 401 -0.15 12.26 32.20
C PRO A 401 0.09 11.33 33.37
#